data_AF-A0A7X9H864-F1
#
_entry.id   AF-A0A7X9H864-F1
#
_cell.length_a   1.000
_cell.length_b   1.000
_cell.length_c   1.000
_cell.angle_alpha   90.00
_cell.angle_beta   90.00
_cell.angle_gamma   90.00
#
_symmetry.space_group_name_H-M   'P 1'
#
loop_
_entity.id
_entity.type
_entity.pdbx_description
1 polymer ?
#
loop_
_entity_poly.entity_id
_entity_poly.type
_entity_poly.pdbx_seq_one_letter_code
_entity_poly.pdbx_strand_id
1 'polypeptide(L)'
;MKDMIVGQFQYTVKELLVRNKSILDLITKFQDSGGRVNRGIVKSVTQCGCVKVNAKKQSYPDGADFDEIRTLMETHLDGELCENCRDLIERDIGRNMFYLTSICNTLDLNLYDIIIKEFDRIKMLGKYNLR
;
A
#
# COMPACT_ATOMS: atom_id res chain seq x y z
N MET A 1 -18.73 -8.32 -9.06
CA MET A 1 -18.21 -7.06 -9.67
C MET A 1 -16.82 -6.71 -9.16
N LYS A 2 -16.55 -6.74 -7.83
CA LYS A 2 -15.20 -6.52 -7.26
C LYS A 2 -14.20 -7.62 -7.60
N ASP A 3 -14.66 -8.85 -7.81
CA ASP A 3 -13.76 -9.98 -8.14
C ASP A 3 -13.25 -9.88 -9.58
N MET A 4 -14.06 -9.29 -10.47
CA MET A 4 -13.70 -9.12 -11.88
C MET A 4 -12.55 -8.13 -12.07
N ILE A 5 -12.45 -7.07 -11.25
CA ILE A 5 -11.42 -6.05 -11.48
C ILE A 5 -10.00 -6.55 -11.13
N VAL A 6 -9.85 -7.34 -10.05
CA VAL A 6 -8.55 -7.89 -9.66
C VAL A 6 -8.08 -8.92 -10.69
N GLY A 7 -8.99 -9.81 -11.12
CA GLY A 7 -8.71 -10.79 -12.16
C GLY A 7 -8.38 -10.13 -13.51
N GLN A 8 -9.16 -9.13 -13.92
CA GLN A 8 -8.90 -8.35 -15.14
C GLN A 8 -7.55 -7.64 -15.06
N PHE A 9 -7.24 -6.99 -13.94
CA PHE A 9 -5.95 -6.34 -13.74
C PHE A 9 -4.80 -7.34 -13.86
N GLN A 10 -4.88 -8.48 -13.18
CA GLN A 10 -3.85 -9.51 -13.25
C GLN A 10 -3.67 -10.08 -14.66
N TYR A 11 -4.77 -10.32 -15.37
CA TYR A 11 -4.76 -10.76 -16.77
C TYR A 11 -4.12 -9.71 -17.68
N THR A 12 -4.53 -8.44 -17.58
CA THR A 12 -3.95 -7.34 -18.37
C THR A 12 -2.45 -7.20 -18.10
N VAL A 13 -2.00 -7.31 -16.85
CA VAL A 13 -0.57 -7.30 -16.51
C VAL A 13 0.17 -8.45 -17.17
N LYS A 14 -0.43 -9.66 -17.19
CA LYS A 14 0.14 -10.86 -17.83
C LYS A 14 0.34 -10.65 -19.33
N GLU A 15 -0.64 -10.08 -20.02
CA GLU A 15 -0.57 -9.80 -21.47
C GLU A 15 0.49 -8.75 -21.82
N LEU A 16 0.69 -7.76 -20.95
CA LEU A 16 1.66 -6.68 -21.16
C LEU A 16 3.10 -7.04 -20.77
N LEU A 17 3.31 -8.17 -20.08
CA LEU A 17 4.61 -8.72 -19.70
C LEU A 17 5.32 -9.41 -20.89
N VAL A 18 5.59 -8.63 -21.94
CA VAL A 18 6.20 -9.16 -23.17
C VAL A 18 7.71 -9.38 -23.01
N ARG A 19 8.42 -8.49 -22.29
CA ARG A 19 9.90 -8.46 -22.28
C ARG A 19 10.58 -8.84 -20.96
N ASN A 20 9.99 -8.52 -19.82
CA ASN A 20 10.65 -8.70 -18.52
C ASN A 20 10.02 -9.85 -17.73
N LYS A 21 10.38 -11.08 -18.10
CA LYS A 21 9.93 -12.29 -17.40
C LYS A 21 10.92 -12.78 -16.33
N SER A 22 12.09 -12.15 -16.23
CA SER A 22 13.06 -12.50 -15.18
C SER A 22 12.48 -12.11 -13.83
N ILE A 23 12.27 -13.10 -12.95
CA ILE A 23 11.83 -12.86 -11.58
C ILE A 23 12.79 -11.92 -10.83
N LEU A 24 14.09 -11.95 -11.14
CA LEU A 24 15.08 -11.05 -10.54
C LEU A 24 14.84 -9.60 -10.94
N ASP A 25 14.54 -9.35 -12.21
CA ASP A 25 14.22 -8.01 -12.72
C ASP A 25 12.87 -7.50 -12.17
N LEU A 26 11.90 -8.40 -12.00
CA LEU A 26 10.61 -8.05 -11.40
C LEU A 26 10.75 -7.66 -9.92
N ILE A 27 11.57 -8.39 -9.15
CA ILE A 27 11.83 -8.07 -7.73
C ILE A 27 12.54 -6.72 -7.60
N THR A 28 13.55 -6.44 -8.43
CA THR A 28 14.25 -5.14 -8.37
C THR A 28 13.35 -3.98 -8.77
N LYS A 29 12.48 -4.16 -9.77
CA LYS A 29 11.47 -3.15 -10.15
C LYS A 29 10.39 -2.95 -9.09
N PHE A 30 9.96 -4.01 -8.42
CA PHE A 30 9.06 -3.92 -7.28
C PHE A 30 9.70 -3.07 -6.17
N GLN A 31 10.96 -3.32 -5.82
CA GLN A 31 11.69 -2.53 -4.83
C GLN A 31 11.86 -1.06 -5.24
N ASP A 32 12.28 -0.78 -6.48
CA ASP A 32 12.43 0.60 -7.00
C ASP A 32 11.11 1.37 -6.93
N SER A 33 10.00 0.74 -7.34
CA SER A 33 8.68 1.36 -7.28
C SER A 33 8.24 1.67 -5.85
N GLY A 34 8.55 0.81 -4.86
CA GLY A 34 8.31 1.12 -3.45
C GLY A 34 9.13 2.32 -2.97
N GLY A 35 10.39 2.44 -3.41
CA GLY A 35 11.21 3.61 -3.15
C GLY A 35 10.62 4.91 -3.73
N ARG A 36 9.98 4.85 -4.90
CA ARG A 36 9.29 6.00 -5.52
C ARG A 36 8.06 6.44 -4.73
N VAL A 37 7.23 5.49 -4.28
CA VAL A 37 6.10 5.77 -3.38
C VAL A 37 6.57 6.51 -2.13
N ASN A 38 7.61 5.97 -1.46
CA ASN A 38 8.19 6.60 -0.27
C ASN A 38 8.69 8.02 -0.57
N ARG A 39 9.40 8.20 -1.70
CA ARG A 39 9.88 9.52 -2.12
C ARG A 39 8.74 10.51 -2.38
N GLY A 40 7.63 10.06 -2.97
CA GLY A 40 6.45 10.89 -3.18
C GLY A 40 5.88 11.42 -1.87
N ILE A 41 5.71 10.53 -0.88
CA ILE A 41 5.24 10.88 0.47
C ILE A 41 6.23 11.81 1.18
N VAL A 42 7.53 11.53 1.14
CA VAL A 42 8.53 12.41 1.76
C VAL A 42 8.53 13.80 1.13
N LYS A 43 8.34 13.88 -0.20
CA LYS A 43 8.31 15.16 -0.92
C LYS A 43 7.02 15.95 -0.72
N SER A 44 5.89 15.30 -0.44
CA SER A 44 4.67 16.02 -0.09
C SER A 44 4.84 16.84 1.19
N VAL A 45 5.72 16.37 2.09
CA VAL A 45 6.10 17.08 3.34
C VAL A 45 7.25 18.06 3.10
N THR A 46 8.38 17.58 2.59
CA THR A 46 9.65 18.33 2.60
C THR A 46 9.80 19.33 1.46
N GLN A 47 9.06 19.15 0.37
CA GLN A 47 9.16 20.00 -0.83
C GLN A 47 7.85 20.71 -1.16
N CYS A 48 6.73 19.99 -1.18
CA CYS A 48 5.43 20.60 -1.47
C CYS A 48 4.83 21.31 -0.25
N GLY A 49 4.95 20.71 0.94
CA GLY A 49 4.38 21.23 2.18
C GLY A 49 2.85 21.14 2.29
N CYS A 50 2.18 20.35 1.44
CA CYS A 50 0.72 20.16 1.50
C CYS A 50 0.28 19.36 2.74
N VAL A 51 1.18 18.54 3.27
CA VAL A 51 1.03 17.82 4.54
C VAL A 51 2.21 18.09 5.46
N LYS A 52 1.99 17.99 6.77
CA LYS A 52 3.02 18.15 7.81
C LYS A 52 3.12 16.88 8.65
N VAL A 53 4.33 16.55 9.10
CA VAL A 53 4.57 15.41 10.00
C VAL A 53 4.81 15.90 11.42
N ASN A 54 3.91 15.53 12.34
CA ASN A 54 4.04 15.78 13.77
C ASN A 54 4.60 14.54 14.49
N ALA A 55 5.91 14.33 14.40
CA ALA A 55 6.58 13.20 15.04
C ALA A 55 6.66 13.39 16.57
N LYS A 56 5.64 12.91 17.28
CA LYS A 56 5.56 12.95 18.75
C LYS A 56 5.14 11.58 19.30
N LYS A 57 5.59 11.24 20.51
CA LYS A 57 5.02 10.13 21.28
C LYS A 57 3.55 10.47 21.55
N GLN A 58 2.64 9.58 21.18
CA GLN A 58 1.22 9.75 21.47
C GLN A 58 0.93 9.29 22.90
N SER A 59 0.10 10.04 23.61
CA SER A 59 -0.25 9.79 25.01
C SER A 59 -1.66 9.23 25.13
N TYR A 60 -1.84 8.26 25.99
CA TYR A 60 -3.13 7.70 26.39
C TYR A 60 -3.09 7.44 27.91
N PRO A 61 -4.24 7.42 28.61
CA PRO A 61 -4.30 7.18 30.05
C PRO A 61 -3.71 5.81 30.43
N ASP A 62 -3.06 5.74 31.60
CA ASP A 62 -2.65 4.46 32.17
C ASP A 62 -3.89 3.61 32.49
N GLY A 63 -3.90 2.38 32.00
CA GLY A 63 -5.02 1.46 32.17
C GLY A 63 -6.16 1.63 31.15
N ALA A 64 -6.01 2.50 30.14
CA ALA A 64 -6.97 2.62 29.05
C ALA A 64 -7.14 1.28 28.32
N ASP A 65 -8.39 0.94 28.00
CA ASP A 65 -8.66 -0.24 27.20
C ASP A 65 -8.35 -0.04 25.71
N PHE A 66 -8.45 -1.11 24.93
CA PHE A 66 -8.09 -1.06 23.51
C PHE A 66 -8.96 -0.08 22.70
N ASP A 67 -10.26 -0.01 22.98
CA ASP A 67 -11.20 0.83 22.23
C ASP A 67 -11.00 2.30 22.58
N GLU A 68 -10.65 2.60 23.84
CA GLU A 68 -10.22 3.92 24.30
C GLU A 68 -8.92 4.36 23.62
N ILE A 69 -7.88 3.52 23.62
CA ILE A 69 -6.61 3.81 22.95
C ILE A 69 -6.85 4.07 21.47
N ARG A 70 -7.63 3.21 20.79
CA ARG A 70 -7.95 3.36 19.37
C ARG A 70 -8.58 4.72 19.04
N THR A 71 -9.43 5.23 19.93
CA THR A 71 -10.11 6.52 19.73
C THR A 71 -9.19 7.71 19.98
N LEU A 72 -8.19 7.54 20.84
CA LEU A 72 -7.22 8.58 21.20
C LEU A 72 -6.01 8.68 20.26
N MET A 73 -5.71 7.62 19.51
CA MET A 73 -4.58 7.62 18.58
C MET A 73 -4.85 8.51 17.36
N GLU A 74 -4.00 9.52 17.20
CA GLU A 74 -3.98 10.41 16.06
C GLU A 74 -3.07 9.83 14.96
N THR A 75 -3.21 10.30 13.72
CA THR A 75 -2.13 10.10 12.75
C THR A 75 -1.02 11.12 13.01
N HIS A 76 0.21 10.83 12.60
CA HIS A 76 1.28 11.85 12.63
C HIS A 76 1.19 12.86 11.49
N LEU A 77 0.10 12.89 10.71
CA LEU A 77 -0.06 13.76 9.56
C LEU A 77 -1.12 14.84 9.79
N ASP A 78 -0.75 16.09 9.54
CA ASP A 78 -1.69 17.22 9.44
C ASP A 78 -1.80 17.69 7.99
N GLY A 79 -3.01 18.11 7.59
CA GLY A 79 -3.31 18.58 6.24
C GLY A 79 -3.71 17.46 5.29
N GLU A 80 -3.85 17.81 4.01
CA GLU A 80 -4.26 16.87 2.96
C GLU A 80 -3.35 16.97 1.75
N LEU A 81 -3.14 15.85 1.07
CA LEU A 81 -2.40 15.85 -0.19
C LEU A 81 -3.14 16.71 -1.21
N CYS A 82 -2.44 17.71 -1.77
CA CYS A 82 -2.91 18.42 -2.95
C CYS A 82 -3.00 17.48 -4.16
N GLU A 83 -3.81 17.84 -5.17
CA GLU A 83 -4.05 17.04 -6.37
C GLU A 83 -2.74 16.53 -7.01
N ASN A 84 -1.77 17.42 -7.20
CA ASN A 84 -0.47 17.05 -7.78
C ASN A 84 0.27 15.97 -6.97
N CYS A 85 0.31 16.08 -5.64
CA CYS A 85 1.00 15.08 -4.82
C CYS A 85 0.23 13.76 -4.80
N ARG A 86 -1.10 13.84 -4.72
CA ARG A 86 -2.00 12.69 -4.78
C ARG A 86 -1.80 11.90 -6.07
N ASP A 87 -1.89 12.57 -7.22
CA ASP A 87 -1.73 11.94 -8.54
C ASP A 87 -0.36 11.26 -8.70
N LEU A 88 0.70 11.91 -8.23
CA LEU A 88 2.06 11.34 -8.28
C LEU A 88 2.17 10.07 -7.43
N ILE A 89 1.66 10.11 -6.19
CA ILE A 89 1.71 8.98 -5.26
C ILE A 89 0.83 7.83 -5.76
N GLU A 90 -0.40 8.10 -6.19
CA GLU A 90 -1.31 7.09 -6.75
C GLU A 90 -0.71 6.40 -7.98
N ARG A 91 -0.07 7.16 -8.88
CA ARG A 91 0.63 6.59 -10.03
C ARG A 91 1.77 5.66 -9.63
N ASP A 92 2.58 6.05 -8.64
CA ASP A 92 3.71 5.23 -8.18
C ASP A 92 3.22 3.98 -7.41
N ILE A 93 2.11 4.09 -6.66
CA ILE A 93 1.43 2.94 -6.03
C ILE A 93 0.92 1.99 -7.11
N GLY A 94 0.25 2.49 -8.14
CA GLY A 94 -0.23 1.67 -9.26
C GLY A 94 0.89 0.93 -9.97
N ARG A 95 2.05 1.57 -10.14
CA ARG A 95 3.26 0.92 -10.68
C ARG A 95 3.82 -0.15 -9.75
N ASN A 96 3.79 0.06 -8.44
CA ASN A 96 4.17 -0.95 -7.47
C ASN A 96 3.23 -2.18 -7.53
N MET A 97 1.92 -1.95 -7.61
CA MET A 97 0.92 -3.01 -7.80
C MET A 97 1.13 -3.78 -9.11
N PHE A 98 1.49 -3.09 -10.20
CA PHE A 98 1.83 -3.74 -11.48
C PHE A 98 2.97 -4.75 -11.30
N TYR A 99 4.06 -4.39 -10.62
CA TYR A 99 5.20 -5.28 -10.41
C TYR A 99 4.88 -6.42 -9.43
N LEU A 100 4.13 -6.16 -8.36
CA LEU A 100 3.65 -7.22 -7.47
C LEU A 100 2.79 -8.26 -8.22
N THR A 101 1.89 -7.77 -9.07
CA THR A 101 1.03 -8.62 -9.90
C THR A 101 1.83 -9.39 -10.95
N SER A 102 2.88 -8.76 -11.49
CA SER A 102 3.83 -9.41 -12.39
C SER A 102 4.56 -10.58 -11.72
N ILE A 103 4.96 -10.39 -10.46
CA ILE A 103 5.55 -11.45 -9.63
C ILE A 103 4.54 -12.57 -9.42
N CYS A 104 3.28 -12.25 -9.07
CA CYS A 104 2.21 -13.25 -8.92
C CYS A 104 2.04 -14.07 -10.20
N ASN A 105 1.96 -13.42 -11.36
CA ASN A 105 1.87 -14.10 -12.66
C ASN A 105 3.07 -15.02 -12.95
N THR A 106 4.28 -14.61 -12.55
CA THR A 106 5.51 -15.38 -12.75
C THR A 106 5.57 -16.62 -11.85
N LEU A 107 5.00 -16.53 -10.65
CA LEU A 107 4.95 -17.60 -9.66
C LEU A 107 3.67 -18.44 -9.73
N ASP A 108 2.83 -18.23 -10.75
CA ASP A 108 1.52 -18.88 -10.91
C ASP A 108 0.59 -18.70 -9.69
N LEU A 109 0.63 -17.51 -9.08
CA LEU A 109 -0.19 -17.15 -7.94
C LEU A 109 -1.41 -16.33 -8.38
N ASN A 110 -2.58 -16.66 -7.84
CA ASN A 110 -3.80 -15.88 -8.02
C ASN A 110 -3.86 -14.72 -7.01
N LEU A 111 -3.78 -13.48 -7.49
CA LEU A 111 -3.79 -12.27 -6.65
C LEU A 111 -5.12 -12.08 -5.92
N TYR A 112 -6.24 -12.40 -6.56
CA TYR A 112 -7.55 -12.34 -5.93
C TYR A 112 -7.64 -13.29 -4.74
N ASP A 113 -7.20 -14.54 -4.91
CA ASP A 113 -7.18 -15.53 -3.82
C ASP A 113 -6.27 -15.08 -2.66
N ILE A 114 -5.13 -14.44 -2.96
CA ILE A 114 -4.24 -13.87 -1.94
C ILE A 114 -4.96 -12.79 -1.13
N ILE A 115 -5.66 -11.86 -1.81
CA ILE A 115 -6.41 -10.78 -1.16
C ILE A 115 -7.52 -11.35 -0.28
N ILE A 116 -8.29 -12.34 -0.77
CA ILE A 116 -9.35 -12.99 0.01
C ILE A 116 -8.78 -13.67 1.26
N LYS A 117 -7.71 -14.46 1.11
CA LYS A 117 -7.06 -15.13 2.23
C LYS A 117 -6.54 -14.14 3.27
N GLU A 118 -5.96 -13.02 2.86
CA GLU A 118 -5.48 -12.00 3.79
C GLU A 118 -6.63 -11.25 4.46
N PHE A 119 -7.69 -10.94 3.72
CA PHE A 119 -8.88 -10.31 4.27
C PHE A 119 -9.55 -11.17 5.35
N ASP A 120 -9.65 -12.48 5.14
CA ASP A 120 -10.19 -13.42 6.12
C ASP A 120 -9.31 -13.52 7.37
N ARG A 121 -7.98 -13.51 7.21
CA ARG A 121 -7.04 -13.46 8.36
C ARG A 121 -7.23 -12.18 9.18
N ILE A 122 -7.31 -11.03 8.52
CA ILE A 122 -7.53 -9.73 9.17
C ILE A 122 -8.85 -9.75 9.95
N LYS A 123 -9.92 -10.29 9.35
CA LYS A 123 -11.23 -10.42 10.00
C LYS A 123 -11.23 -11.37 11.19
N MET A 124 -10.58 -12.53 11.08
CA MET A 124 -10.51 -13.51 12.15
C MET A 124 -9.81 -12.95 13.40
N LEU A 125 -8.77 -12.13 13.21
CA LEU A 125 -8.05 -11.49 14.32
C LEU A 125 -8.83 -10.30 14.90
N GLY A 126 -9.70 -9.66 14.11
CA GLY A 126 -10.56 -8.57 14.57
C GLY A 126 -9.77 -7.47 15.28
N LYS A 127 -10.18 -7.11 16.51
CA LYS A 127 -9.50 -6.12 17.35
C LYS A 127 -8.12 -6.53 17.86
N TYR A 128 -7.73 -7.79 17.72
CA TYR A 128 -6.42 -8.31 18.12
C TYR A 128 -5.45 -8.41 16.94
N ASN A 129 -5.80 -7.87 15.77
CA ASN A 129 -4.86 -7.76 14.69
C ASN A 129 -3.83 -6.65 15.02
N LEU A 130 -2.59 -7.06 15.30
CA LEU A 130 -1.46 -6.19 15.67
C LEU A 130 -0.59 -5.79 14.46
N ARG A 131 -1.05 -6.06 13.22
CA ARG A 131 -0.39 -5.61 11.99
C ARG A 131 -0.75 -4.18 11.62
#